data_AF-A0A945CNR7-F1
#
_entry.id   AF-A0A945CNR7-F1
#
_cell.length_a   1.000
_cell.length_b   1.000
_cell.length_c   1.000
_cell.angle_alpha   90.00
_cell.angle_beta   90.00
_cell.angle_gamma   90.00
#
_symmetry.space_group_name_H-M   'P 1'
#
loop_
_entity.id
_entity.type
_entity.pdbx_description
1 polymer ?
#
loop_
_entity_poly.entity_id
_entity_poly.type
_entity_poly.pdbx_seq_one_letter_code
_entity_poly.pdbx_strand_id
1 'polypeptide(L)'
;MGETPESINEWWYRMEPYLHGRHNIIEKNDIYRVMERLGDGNGIYISGCGKGNVARLNYIHDIFGPGSNSMIRIDDLQNETLIEKNLICRCGGSGVYLKHKNDFVNNLLVDLDIEDPEGLYPGKPAFSGYIGLRRAPIHGSKIQRKIYYSTGGDVEILSEGTHRPTWGSSYLRECDADNNLYFSPANADWASKLLEEKQAEGVEQNSVQADPRITDCVGYMVILGKEPCRRATNTAGAPRTNCRNCSTTGTGSSGARCRRTTVALYESFLDREKGV
;
A
#
# COMPACT_ATOMS: atom_id res chain seq x y z
N MET A 1 -28.64 -10.74 -13.38
CA MET A 1 -27.85 -10.93 -14.62
C MET A 1 -26.41 -11.03 -14.15
N GLY A 2 -25.69 -12.14 -14.28
CA GLY A 2 -25.52 -12.95 -15.49
C GLY A 2 -24.26 -12.55 -16.29
N GLU A 3 -23.57 -11.49 -15.85
CA GLU A 3 -22.37 -10.97 -16.51
C GLU A 3 -21.13 -11.72 -16.03
N THR A 4 -20.34 -12.25 -16.96
CA THR A 4 -19.02 -12.83 -16.66
C THR A 4 -18.01 -11.70 -16.40
N PRO A 5 -16.89 -11.96 -15.69
CA PRO A 5 -15.81 -10.99 -15.53
C PRO A 5 -15.35 -10.36 -16.86
N GLU A 6 -15.29 -11.15 -17.92
CA GLU A 6 -14.94 -10.72 -19.27
C GLU A 6 -15.97 -9.72 -19.80
N SER A 7 -17.26 -10.01 -19.66
CA SER A 7 -18.33 -9.13 -20.16
C SER A 7 -18.37 -7.77 -19.43
N ILE A 8 -18.01 -7.73 -18.14
CA ILE A 8 -17.91 -6.50 -17.35
C ILE A 8 -16.70 -5.66 -17.80
N ASN A 9 -15.56 -6.31 -18.04
CA ASN A 9 -14.39 -5.64 -18.58
C ASN A 9 -14.64 -5.10 -20.00
N GLU A 10 -15.26 -5.89 -20.87
CA GLU A 10 -15.66 -5.45 -22.22
C GLU A 10 -16.62 -4.27 -22.17
N TRP A 11 -17.59 -4.28 -21.25
CA TRP A 11 -18.47 -3.14 -21.04
C TRP A 11 -17.69 -1.88 -20.68
N TRP A 12 -16.71 -1.99 -19.78
CA TRP A 12 -15.87 -0.85 -19.43
C TRP A 12 -15.08 -0.33 -20.63
N TYR A 13 -14.49 -1.22 -21.45
CA TYR A 13 -13.76 -0.78 -22.66
C TYR A 13 -14.64 -0.04 -23.67
N ARG A 14 -15.94 -0.36 -23.75
CA ARG A 14 -16.89 0.41 -24.57
C ARG A 14 -17.21 1.78 -23.96
N MET A 15 -17.19 1.88 -22.63
CA MET A 15 -17.48 3.12 -21.88
C MET A 15 -16.26 4.04 -21.76
N GLU A 16 -15.04 3.49 -21.73
CA GLU A 16 -13.78 4.21 -21.50
C GLU A 16 -13.61 5.49 -22.33
N PRO A 17 -13.97 5.54 -23.64
CA PRO A 17 -13.83 6.75 -24.43
C PRO A 17 -14.65 7.95 -23.92
N TYR A 18 -15.74 7.68 -23.20
CA TYR A 18 -16.64 8.67 -22.63
C TYR A 18 -16.26 9.08 -21.21
N LEU A 19 -15.28 8.42 -20.58
CA LEU A 19 -14.81 8.77 -19.24
C LEU A 19 -13.88 9.99 -19.26
N HIS A 20 -13.94 10.76 -18.18
CA HIS A 20 -13.15 11.98 -18.00
C HIS A 20 -11.77 11.66 -17.44
N GLY A 21 -10.73 12.30 -17.96
CA GLY A 21 -9.35 12.05 -17.57
C GLY A 21 -8.84 10.69 -18.06
N ARG A 22 -7.53 10.61 -18.32
CA ARG A 22 -6.82 9.38 -18.71
C ARG A 22 -5.34 9.70 -18.71
N HIS A 23 -4.49 8.68 -18.57
CA HIS A 23 -3.04 8.86 -18.56
C HIS A 23 -2.57 9.88 -17.51
N ASN A 24 -3.31 10.02 -16.41
CA ASN A 24 -2.93 10.90 -15.32
C ASN A 24 -1.74 10.30 -14.58
N ILE A 25 -0.82 11.16 -14.11
CA ILE A 25 0.34 10.75 -13.34
C ILE A 25 0.27 11.43 -11.97
N ILE A 26 0.07 10.64 -10.93
CA ILE A 26 0.10 11.06 -9.53
C ILE A 26 1.40 10.52 -8.95
N GLU A 27 2.47 11.32 -9.02
CA GLU A 27 3.79 10.87 -8.60
C GLU A 27 4.50 11.79 -7.64
N LYS A 28 5.35 11.19 -6.79
CA LYS A 28 6.29 11.89 -5.92
C LYS A 28 5.62 12.88 -4.96
N ASN A 29 4.38 12.61 -4.54
CA ASN A 29 3.71 13.40 -3.52
C ASN A 29 4.16 13.01 -2.11
N ASP A 30 3.93 13.92 -1.17
CA ASP A 30 3.99 13.70 0.27
C ASP A 30 2.59 14.01 0.81
N ILE A 31 1.89 12.97 1.28
CA ILE A 31 0.46 13.00 1.60
C ILE A 31 0.30 12.65 3.09
N TYR A 32 -0.04 13.67 3.87
CA TYR A 32 -0.05 13.64 5.32
C TYR A 32 -1.37 14.16 5.87
N ARG A 33 -1.98 13.44 6.82
CA ARG A 33 -3.17 13.87 7.58
C ARG A 33 -4.31 14.47 6.72
N VAL A 34 -4.64 13.82 5.61
CA VAL A 34 -5.82 14.17 4.82
C VAL A 34 -7.08 13.54 5.40
N MET A 35 -8.26 14.02 4.99
CA MET A 35 -9.57 13.46 5.36
C MET A 35 -9.88 13.43 6.87
N GLU A 36 -9.45 14.46 7.60
CA GLU A 36 -9.65 14.59 9.05
C GLU A 36 -11.13 14.76 9.47
N ARG A 37 -12.01 15.19 8.55
CA ARG A 37 -13.43 15.51 8.86
C ARG A 37 -14.45 15.09 7.80
N LEU A 38 -14.12 15.26 6.51
CA LEU A 38 -15.02 14.91 5.41
C LEU A 38 -14.90 13.42 5.05
N GLY A 39 -15.92 12.83 4.46
CA GLY A 39 -15.96 11.40 4.12
C GLY A 39 -15.63 11.09 2.66
N ASP A 40 -15.50 9.79 2.38
CA ASP A 40 -15.34 9.15 1.06
C ASP A 40 -14.05 9.46 0.27
N GLY A 41 -13.27 10.46 0.71
CA GLY A 41 -11.91 10.68 0.22
C GLY A 41 -10.89 9.69 0.83
N ASN A 42 -9.65 9.79 0.36
CA ASN A 42 -8.54 8.87 0.65
C ASN A 42 -7.23 9.65 0.50
N GLY A 43 -6.07 9.03 0.76
CA GLY A 43 -4.78 9.62 0.37
C GLY A 43 -4.72 9.91 -1.13
N ILE A 44 -5.08 8.91 -1.93
CA ILE A 44 -5.30 9.00 -3.38
C ILE A 44 -6.62 8.31 -3.70
N TYR A 45 -7.47 8.96 -4.50
CA TYR A 45 -8.77 8.44 -4.92
C TYR A 45 -8.88 8.52 -6.44
N ILE A 46 -9.07 7.37 -7.09
CA ILE A 46 -9.19 7.27 -8.55
C ILE A 46 -10.49 6.52 -8.86
N SER A 47 -11.38 7.17 -9.59
CA SER A 47 -12.74 6.70 -9.85
C SER A 47 -13.24 7.28 -11.17
N GLY A 48 -13.90 6.47 -12.00
CA GLY A 48 -14.51 6.91 -13.24
C GLY A 48 -13.59 7.60 -14.25
N CYS A 49 -12.28 7.31 -14.24
CA CYS A 49 -11.34 7.82 -15.24
C CYS A 49 -11.10 6.80 -16.35
N GLY A 50 -10.69 7.30 -17.52
CA GLY A 50 -10.17 6.46 -18.61
C GLY A 50 -8.85 5.79 -18.25
N LYS A 51 -8.30 5.00 -19.18
CA LYS A 51 -7.16 4.10 -18.89
C LYS A 51 -5.83 4.79 -18.63
N GLY A 52 -4.87 3.99 -18.14
CA GLY A 52 -3.45 4.31 -18.13
C GLY A 52 -3.04 5.32 -17.07
N ASN A 53 -3.84 5.49 -16.02
CA ASN A 53 -3.46 6.31 -14.87
C ASN A 53 -2.36 5.62 -14.08
N VAL A 54 -1.46 6.41 -13.48
CA VAL A 54 -0.34 5.89 -12.71
C VAL A 54 -0.24 6.62 -11.38
N ALA A 55 -0.26 5.87 -10.28
CA ALA A 55 0.06 6.37 -8.94
C ALA A 55 1.38 5.76 -8.49
N ARG A 56 2.46 6.56 -8.46
CA ARG A 56 3.79 6.01 -8.15
C ARG A 56 4.69 6.90 -7.31
N LEU A 57 5.61 6.28 -6.55
CA LEU A 57 6.63 7.01 -5.78
C LEU A 57 6.02 8.02 -4.78
N ASN A 58 4.77 7.84 -4.37
CA ASN A 58 4.13 8.68 -3.38
C ASN A 58 4.51 8.21 -1.97
N TYR A 59 4.67 9.18 -1.06
CA TYR A 59 4.79 8.93 0.36
C TYR A 59 3.45 9.28 1.02
N ILE A 60 2.75 8.27 1.55
CA ILE A 60 1.42 8.41 2.14
C ILE A 60 1.52 7.97 3.59
N HIS A 61 1.29 8.87 4.54
CA HIS A 61 1.58 8.56 5.93
C HIS A 61 0.77 9.35 6.96
N ASP A 62 0.64 8.75 8.14
CA ASP A 62 -0.01 9.35 9.31
C ASP A 62 -1.44 9.84 8.99
N ILE A 63 -2.19 9.03 8.24
CA ILE A 63 -3.60 9.29 7.93
C ILE A 63 -4.47 8.42 8.83
N PHE A 64 -5.12 9.06 9.79
CA PHE A 64 -5.99 8.44 10.78
C PHE A 64 -7.43 8.96 10.74
N GLY A 65 -7.68 10.01 9.95
CA GLY A 65 -8.99 10.63 9.85
C GLY A 65 -10.06 9.61 9.42
N PRO A 66 -11.23 9.57 10.08
CA PRO A 66 -12.28 8.58 9.81
C PRO A 66 -12.88 8.73 8.40
N GLY A 67 -12.59 9.84 7.74
CA GLY A 67 -12.93 10.08 6.35
C GLY A 67 -12.12 9.29 5.33
N SER A 68 -10.92 8.83 5.69
CA SER A 68 -10.01 8.10 4.80
C SER A 68 -10.21 6.60 4.95
N ASN A 69 -11.06 6.00 4.11
CA ASN A 69 -11.29 4.56 4.17
C ASN A 69 -10.02 3.74 3.84
N SER A 70 -9.22 4.20 2.88
CA SER A 70 -7.95 3.57 2.47
C SER A 70 -6.95 4.61 2.01
N MET A 71 -5.68 4.24 1.89
CA MET A 71 -4.63 5.19 1.50
C MET A 71 -4.65 5.42 -0.01
N ILE A 72 -4.82 4.36 -0.79
CA ILE A 72 -5.12 4.45 -2.22
C ILE A 72 -6.43 3.71 -2.48
N ARG A 73 -7.43 4.38 -3.01
CA ARG A 73 -8.69 3.75 -3.40
C ARG A 73 -8.88 3.82 -4.90
N ILE A 74 -9.08 2.65 -5.48
CA ILE A 74 -9.62 2.50 -6.82
C ILE A 74 -11.09 2.16 -6.68
N ASP A 75 -11.94 3.08 -7.15
CA ASP A 75 -13.38 2.95 -6.99
C ASP A 75 -14.11 2.61 -8.29
N ASP A 76 -15.44 2.70 -8.27
CA ASP A 76 -16.30 2.27 -9.37
C ASP A 76 -15.88 2.88 -10.72
N LEU A 77 -16.03 2.07 -11.77
CA LEU A 77 -15.74 2.46 -13.16
C LEU A 77 -14.27 2.78 -13.45
N GLN A 78 -13.33 2.31 -12.63
CA GLN A 78 -11.89 2.45 -12.90
C GLN A 78 -11.22 1.13 -13.28
N ASN A 79 -10.60 1.07 -14.45
CA ASN A 79 -9.69 0.00 -14.88
C ASN A 79 -8.34 0.56 -15.34
N GLU A 80 -7.36 -0.34 -15.49
CA GLU A 80 -6.05 -0.08 -16.08
C GLU A 80 -5.28 1.07 -15.41
N THR A 81 -5.43 1.19 -14.08
CA THR A 81 -4.57 2.02 -13.25
C THR A 81 -3.40 1.19 -12.74
N LEU A 82 -2.19 1.75 -12.85
CA LEU A 82 -0.97 1.18 -12.27
C LEU A 82 -0.63 1.90 -10.97
N ILE A 83 -0.56 1.16 -9.87
CA ILE A 83 -0.15 1.64 -8.56
C ILE A 83 1.19 0.98 -8.23
N GLU A 84 2.29 1.72 -8.30
CA GLU A 84 3.63 1.16 -8.12
C GLU A 84 4.57 1.96 -7.23
N LYS A 85 5.44 1.29 -6.46
CA LYS A 85 6.57 1.92 -5.76
C LYS A 85 6.16 3.04 -4.79
N ASN A 86 4.95 2.97 -4.24
CA ASN A 86 4.52 3.88 -3.18
C ASN A 86 4.98 3.33 -1.83
N LEU A 87 5.27 4.26 -0.92
CA LEU A 87 5.46 3.99 0.51
C LEU A 87 4.21 4.45 1.23
N ILE A 88 3.52 3.51 1.86
CA ILE A 88 2.33 3.76 2.66
C ILE A 88 2.65 3.34 4.10
N CYS A 89 2.67 4.27 5.04
CA CYS A 89 3.06 3.92 6.41
C CYS A 89 2.31 4.64 7.53
N ARG A 90 2.12 3.94 8.66
CA ARG A 90 1.50 4.48 9.89
C ARG A 90 0.13 5.09 9.61
N CYS A 91 -0.80 4.28 9.13
CA CYS A 91 -2.14 4.77 8.80
C CYS A 91 -3.21 3.91 9.45
N GLY A 92 -4.36 4.52 9.76
CA GLY A 92 -5.43 3.81 10.44
C GLY A 92 -6.30 2.93 9.54
N GLY A 93 -6.31 3.19 8.23
CA GLY A 93 -7.10 2.42 7.26
C GLY A 93 -6.23 1.53 6.36
N SER A 94 -6.90 0.87 5.43
CA SER A 94 -6.24 -0.03 4.50
C SER A 94 -5.23 0.66 3.57
N GLY A 95 -4.19 -0.05 3.15
CA GLY A 95 -3.17 0.48 2.25
C GLY A 95 -3.74 0.72 0.85
N VAL A 96 -4.51 -0.25 0.36
CA VAL A 96 -5.23 -0.11 -0.90
C VAL A 96 -6.61 -0.74 -0.83
N TYR A 97 -7.57 -0.11 -1.49
CA TYR A 97 -8.85 -0.72 -1.80
C TYR A 97 -9.00 -0.85 -3.31
N LEU A 98 -9.08 -2.08 -3.81
CA LEU A 98 -9.11 -2.38 -5.23
C LEU A 98 -10.50 -2.86 -5.66
N LYS A 99 -11.01 -2.17 -6.67
CA LYS A 99 -12.12 -2.61 -7.52
C LYS A 99 -11.61 -2.80 -8.95
N HIS A 100 -12.29 -3.67 -9.68
CA HIS A 100 -12.06 -3.93 -11.10
C HIS A 100 -10.60 -4.27 -11.45
N LYS A 101 -10.23 -4.25 -12.73
CA LYS A 101 -8.90 -4.68 -13.22
C LYS A 101 -7.85 -3.56 -13.10
N ASN A 102 -7.04 -3.60 -12.04
CA ASN A 102 -6.00 -2.61 -11.76
C ASN A 102 -4.76 -3.25 -11.13
N ASP A 103 -3.58 -2.71 -11.42
CA ASP A 103 -2.32 -3.30 -11.00
C ASP A 103 -1.77 -2.63 -9.73
N PHE A 104 -1.42 -3.43 -8.74
CA PHE A 104 -0.83 -3.00 -7.47
C PHE A 104 0.48 -3.76 -7.21
N VAL A 105 1.59 -3.14 -7.61
CA VAL A 105 2.89 -3.82 -7.71
C VAL A 105 4.03 -3.04 -7.08
N ASN A 106 5.02 -3.71 -6.47
CA ASN A 106 6.23 -3.05 -5.94
C ASN A 106 5.98 -1.99 -4.85
N ASN A 107 4.89 -2.07 -4.07
CA ASN A 107 4.59 -1.11 -3.01
C ASN A 107 5.10 -1.60 -1.65
N LEU A 108 5.53 -0.67 -0.80
CA LEU A 108 5.90 -0.94 0.59
C LEU A 108 4.79 -0.43 1.52
N LEU A 109 4.24 -1.35 2.31
CA LEU A 109 3.15 -1.11 3.24
C LEU A 109 3.67 -1.37 4.66
N VAL A 110 3.62 -0.36 5.53
CA VAL A 110 4.22 -0.43 6.87
C VAL A 110 3.24 0.05 7.93
N ASP A 111 2.94 -0.77 8.93
CA ASP A 111 2.10 -0.38 10.08
C ASP A 111 0.78 0.28 9.65
N LEU A 112 -0.02 -0.48 8.91
CA LEU A 112 -1.37 -0.09 8.49
C LEU A 112 -2.41 -0.68 9.43
N ASP A 113 -3.62 -0.12 9.38
CA ASP A 113 -4.72 -0.50 10.26
C ASP A 113 -4.29 -0.43 11.74
N ILE A 114 -3.70 0.70 12.12
CA ILE A 114 -3.29 1.00 13.50
C ILE A 114 -4.16 2.11 14.10
N GLU A 115 -4.21 2.20 15.42
CA GLU A 115 -4.90 3.32 16.08
C GLU A 115 -4.14 4.64 15.90
N ASP A 116 -4.88 5.75 15.95
CA ASP A 116 -4.28 7.08 15.98
C ASP A 116 -3.42 7.23 17.24
N PRO A 117 -2.09 7.41 17.12
CA PRO A 117 -1.21 7.54 18.27
C PRO A 117 -1.50 8.80 19.10
N GLU A 118 -2.15 9.80 18.53
CA GLU A 118 -2.56 11.03 19.23
C GLU A 118 -3.96 10.90 19.85
N GLY A 119 -4.71 9.84 19.53
CA GLY A 119 -6.05 9.60 20.04
C GLY A 119 -7.07 10.67 19.63
N LEU A 120 -6.85 11.37 18.52
CA LEU A 120 -7.75 12.43 18.04
C LEU A 120 -9.03 11.85 17.43
N TYR A 121 -8.94 10.65 16.84
CA TYR A 121 -10.07 9.97 16.23
C TYR A 121 -10.49 8.74 17.04
N PRO A 122 -11.78 8.61 17.39
CA PRO A 122 -12.28 7.43 18.07
C PRO A 122 -12.36 6.27 17.06
N GLY A 123 -11.45 5.31 17.20
CA GLY A 123 -11.41 4.10 16.38
C GLY A 123 -10.74 4.28 15.02
N LYS A 124 -10.84 3.24 14.19
CA LYS A 124 -10.15 3.16 12.90
C LYS A 124 -11.11 3.43 11.74
N PRO A 125 -10.59 3.90 10.58
CA PRO A 125 -11.31 3.91 9.32
C PRO A 125 -12.02 2.60 8.99
N ALA A 126 -13.06 2.70 8.16
CA ALA A 126 -13.99 1.58 7.93
C ALA A 126 -13.40 0.38 7.18
N PHE A 127 -12.32 0.55 6.41
CA PHE A 127 -11.68 -0.55 5.70
C PHE A 127 -10.41 -0.99 6.43
N SER A 128 -10.46 -2.22 6.95
CA SER A 128 -9.38 -2.89 7.68
C SER A 128 -8.38 -3.57 6.75
N GLY A 129 -7.23 -3.88 7.34
CA GLY A 129 -6.15 -4.67 6.78
C GLY A 129 -5.35 -4.01 5.67
N TYR A 130 -4.29 -4.67 5.20
CA TYR A 130 -3.35 -4.06 4.26
C TYR A 130 -3.91 -3.90 2.85
N ILE A 131 -4.75 -4.84 2.41
CA ILE A 131 -5.43 -4.82 1.11
C ILE A 131 -6.91 -5.18 1.28
N GLY A 132 -7.79 -4.34 0.72
CA GLY A 132 -9.20 -4.66 0.51
C GLY A 132 -9.50 -5.00 -0.96
N LEU A 133 -10.05 -6.18 -1.23
CA LEU A 133 -10.55 -6.58 -2.55
C LEU A 133 -12.07 -6.74 -2.48
N ARG A 134 -12.83 -5.84 -3.12
CA ARG A 134 -14.29 -5.87 -2.98
C ARG A 134 -15.02 -5.35 -4.22
N ARG A 135 -16.26 -5.83 -4.39
CA ARG A 135 -17.33 -5.16 -5.16
C ARG A 135 -17.03 -4.87 -6.64
N ALA A 136 -16.27 -5.72 -7.31
CA ALA A 136 -16.11 -5.73 -8.77
C ALA A 136 -15.23 -6.90 -9.24
N PRO A 137 -15.37 -7.39 -10.49
CA PRO A 137 -14.48 -8.42 -11.02
C PRO A 137 -13.05 -7.91 -11.12
N ILE A 138 -12.13 -8.54 -10.42
CA ILE A 138 -10.73 -8.10 -10.34
C ILE A 138 -9.80 -8.87 -11.30
N HIS A 139 -10.38 -9.69 -12.18
CA HIS A 139 -9.67 -10.67 -13.00
C HIS A 139 -8.57 -10.03 -13.85
N GLY A 140 -7.37 -10.60 -13.77
CA GLY A 140 -6.20 -10.13 -14.51
C GLY A 140 -5.49 -8.92 -13.90
N SER A 141 -5.89 -8.47 -12.71
CA SER A 141 -5.12 -7.51 -11.90
C SER A 141 -3.84 -8.15 -11.40
N LYS A 142 -2.73 -7.40 -11.41
CA LYS A 142 -1.47 -7.85 -10.82
C LYS A 142 -1.35 -7.37 -9.39
N ILE A 143 -1.17 -8.30 -8.46
CA ILE A 143 -0.98 -8.01 -7.04
C ILE A 143 0.35 -8.65 -6.62
N GLN A 144 1.47 -8.00 -6.96
CA GLN A 144 2.79 -8.64 -6.91
C GLN A 144 3.90 -7.81 -6.25
N ARG A 145 4.95 -8.46 -5.76
CA ARG A 145 6.21 -7.83 -5.32
C ARG A 145 6.03 -6.74 -4.26
N LYS A 146 5.06 -6.93 -3.37
CA LYS A 146 4.81 -6.02 -2.25
C LYS A 146 5.61 -6.45 -1.04
N ILE A 147 5.91 -5.49 -0.19
CA ILE A 147 6.41 -5.74 1.16
C ILE A 147 5.33 -5.30 2.14
N TYR A 148 4.82 -6.25 2.91
CA TYR A 148 3.93 -6.02 4.03
C TYR A 148 4.76 -6.10 5.31
N TYR A 149 4.82 -5.00 6.04
CA TYR A 149 5.60 -4.89 7.25
C TYR A 149 4.68 -4.45 8.40
N SER A 150 4.47 -5.33 9.39
CA SER A 150 3.73 -4.97 10.60
C SER A 150 4.65 -5.11 11.82
N THR A 151 4.94 -4.01 12.50
CA THR A 151 5.70 -4.03 13.76
C THR A 151 5.01 -4.87 14.83
N GLY A 152 3.67 -4.83 14.91
CA GLY A 152 2.87 -5.55 15.92
C GLY A 152 2.47 -6.98 15.54
N GLY A 153 2.26 -7.26 14.26
CA GLY A 153 2.02 -8.64 13.78
C GLY A 153 0.66 -9.25 14.12
N ASP A 154 -0.31 -8.45 14.53
CA ASP A 154 -1.69 -8.88 14.85
C ASP A 154 -2.70 -7.98 14.13
N VAL A 155 -2.58 -7.93 12.81
CA VAL A 155 -3.43 -7.11 11.94
C VAL A 155 -3.89 -7.95 10.76
N GLU A 156 -5.14 -7.78 10.33
CA GLU A 156 -5.66 -8.42 9.12
C GLU A 156 -4.81 -8.02 7.89
N ILE A 157 -4.38 -8.97 7.07
CA ILE A 157 -3.60 -8.64 5.86
C ILE A 157 -4.52 -8.35 4.67
N LEU A 158 -5.51 -9.20 4.48
CA LEU A 158 -6.36 -9.25 3.30
C LEU A 158 -7.82 -9.29 3.73
N SER A 159 -8.60 -8.34 3.22
CA SER A 159 -10.05 -8.34 3.35
C SER A 159 -10.70 -8.57 1.98
N GLU A 160 -11.31 -9.74 1.78
CA GLU A 160 -11.88 -10.16 0.49
C GLU A 160 -13.24 -10.88 0.63
N GLY A 161 -13.94 -11.09 -0.49
CA GLY A 161 -15.18 -11.86 -0.52
C GLY A 161 -16.48 -11.04 -0.35
N THR A 162 -17.56 -11.74 0.05
CA THR A 162 -18.95 -11.28 -0.03
C THR A 162 -19.31 -10.25 1.04
N HIS A 163 -18.99 -8.98 0.79
CA HIS A 163 -19.36 -7.91 1.73
C HIS A 163 -20.77 -7.35 1.49
N ARG A 164 -21.33 -7.53 0.28
CA ARG A 164 -22.75 -7.33 -0.06
C ARG A 164 -23.13 -8.22 -1.27
N PRO A 165 -24.09 -9.15 -1.16
CA PRO A 165 -24.37 -10.16 -2.20
C PRO A 165 -24.70 -9.59 -3.60
N THR A 166 -25.24 -8.37 -3.66
CA THR A 166 -25.71 -7.75 -4.89
C THR A 166 -24.63 -7.08 -5.75
N TRP A 167 -23.41 -6.94 -5.24
CA TRP A 167 -22.34 -6.13 -5.88
C TRP A 167 -21.16 -7.00 -6.36
N GLY A 168 -21.33 -8.32 -6.35
CA GLY A 168 -20.28 -9.28 -6.66
C GLY A 168 -19.28 -9.48 -5.52
N SER A 169 -18.41 -10.46 -5.70
CA SER A 169 -17.29 -10.76 -4.81
C SER A 169 -15.99 -10.57 -5.58
N SER A 170 -14.93 -10.25 -4.86
CA SER A 170 -13.58 -10.16 -5.42
C SER A 170 -12.69 -10.98 -4.52
N TYR A 171 -11.87 -11.83 -5.12
CA TYR A 171 -10.95 -12.69 -4.39
C TYR A 171 -9.54 -12.58 -4.96
N LEU A 172 -8.53 -12.73 -4.11
CA LEU A 172 -7.13 -12.68 -4.52
C LEU A 172 -6.79 -13.77 -5.53
N ARG A 173 -7.43 -14.95 -5.45
CA ARG A 173 -7.28 -16.04 -6.43
C ARG A 173 -7.72 -15.70 -7.86
N GLU A 174 -8.43 -14.59 -8.04
CA GLU A 174 -8.84 -14.10 -9.36
C GLU A 174 -7.77 -13.18 -9.99
N CYS A 175 -6.76 -12.79 -9.20
CA CYS A 175 -5.65 -11.94 -9.61
C CYS A 175 -4.43 -12.76 -10.00
N ASP A 176 -3.51 -12.12 -10.73
CA ASP A 176 -2.11 -12.55 -10.80
C ASP A 176 -1.39 -12.06 -9.54
N ALA A 177 -1.56 -12.81 -8.45
CA ALA A 177 -1.03 -12.47 -7.13
C ALA A 177 0.12 -13.40 -6.75
N ASP A 178 1.33 -12.85 -6.66
CA ASP A 178 2.53 -13.63 -6.33
C ASP A 178 3.75 -12.78 -5.95
N ASN A 179 4.82 -13.44 -5.49
CA ASN A 179 6.13 -12.85 -5.17
C ASN A 179 6.05 -11.74 -4.11
N ASN A 180 5.19 -11.89 -3.12
CA ASN A 180 5.03 -10.92 -2.03
C ASN A 180 5.84 -11.32 -0.80
N LEU A 181 6.29 -10.34 -0.04
CA LEU A 181 7.04 -10.54 1.19
C LEU A 181 6.22 -10.02 2.37
N TYR A 182 6.03 -10.89 3.36
CA TYR A 182 5.33 -10.58 4.60
C TYR A 182 6.30 -10.62 5.76
N PHE A 183 6.27 -9.61 6.63
CA PHE A 183 7.17 -9.56 7.76
C PHE A 183 6.53 -8.90 8.97
N SER A 184 6.70 -9.55 10.12
CA SER A 184 6.52 -8.93 11.40
C SER A 184 7.62 -9.37 12.37
N PRO A 185 8.36 -8.45 13.01
CA PRO A 185 9.32 -8.81 14.03
C PRO A 185 8.65 -9.30 15.33
N ALA A 186 7.39 -8.94 15.58
CA ALA A 186 6.64 -9.36 16.76
C ALA A 186 5.90 -10.69 16.55
N ASN A 187 5.65 -11.08 15.31
CA ASN A 187 4.96 -12.32 14.97
C ASN A 187 5.54 -12.95 13.70
N ALA A 188 6.44 -13.92 13.87
CA ALA A 188 7.04 -14.64 12.74
C ALA A 188 5.98 -15.37 11.88
N ASP A 189 4.84 -15.75 12.48
CA ASP A 189 3.77 -16.51 11.85
C ASP A 189 2.62 -15.63 11.31
N TRP A 190 2.79 -14.31 11.28
CA TRP A 190 1.73 -13.35 10.95
C TRP A 190 0.97 -13.66 9.65
N ALA A 191 1.67 -14.10 8.60
CA ALA A 191 1.08 -14.41 7.30
C ALA A 191 0.96 -15.92 7.03
N SER A 192 1.34 -16.80 7.95
CA SER A 192 1.48 -18.24 7.68
C SER A 192 0.16 -18.85 7.21
N LYS A 193 -0.92 -18.56 7.93
CA LYS A 193 -2.27 -19.01 7.57
C LYS A 193 -2.75 -18.45 6.24
N LEU A 194 -2.54 -17.15 6.00
CA LEU A 194 -2.91 -16.51 4.73
C LEU A 194 -2.18 -17.18 3.57
N LEU A 195 -0.86 -17.37 3.69
CA LEU A 195 -0.06 -17.98 2.64
C LEU A 195 -0.48 -19.41 2.37
N GLU A 196 -0.70 -20.23 3.40
CA GLU A 196 -1.20 -21.60 3.24
C GLU A 196 -2.54 -21.64 2.47
N GLU A 197 -3.51 -20.82 2.88
CA GLU A 197 -4.81 -20.73 2.24
C GLU A 197 -4.70 -20.28 0.78
N LYS A 198 -3.90 -19.23 0.51
CA LYS A 198 -3.78 -18.64 -0.83
C LYS A 198 -2.93 -19.46 -1.78
N GLN A 199 -1.94 -20.17 -1.26
CA GLN A 199 -1.19 -21.16 -2.02
C GLN A 199 -2.05 -22.36 -2.40
N ALA A 200 -2.95 -22.81 -1.52
CA ALA A 200 -3.93 -23.84 -1.88
C ALA A 200 -4.93 -23.38 -2.95
N GLU A 201 -5.22 -22.07 -3.03
CA GLU A 201 -6.04 -21.46 -4.09
C GLU A 201 -5.29 -21.24 -5.41
N GLY A 202 -3.97 -21.52 -5.46
CA GLY A 202 -3.15 -21.40 -6.67
C GLY A 202 -2.49 -20.04 -6.89
N VAL A 203 -2.54 -19.14 -5.91
CA VAL A 203 -1.86 -17.83 -5.92
C VAL A 203 -0.80 -17.77 -4.82
N GLU A 204 0.01 -16.71 -4.74
CA GLU A 204 1.04 -16.51 -3.70
C GLU A 204 2.08 -17.66 -3.62
N GLN A 205 2.28 -18.41 -4.71
CA GLN A 205 3.14 -19.61 -4.77
C GLN A 205 4.61 -19.33 -4.41
N ASN A 206 5.12 -18.17 -4.79
CA ASN A 206 6.49 -17.71 -4.56
C ASN A 206 6.55 -16.62 -3.48
N SER A 207 5.46 -16.42 -2.74
CA SER A 207 5.38 -15.42 -1.69
C SER A 207 5.88 -15.99 -0.36
N VAL A 208 6.54 -15.15 0.44
CA VAL A 208 7.34 -15.62 1.58
C VAL A 208 7.16 -14.75 2.82
N GLN A 209 7.37 -15.37 3.99
CA GLN A 209 7.66 -14.65 5.22
C GLN A 209 9.16 -14.54 5.41
N ALA A 210 9.70 -13.32 5.39
CA ALA A 210 11.14 -13.09 5.53
C ALA A 210 11.42 -11.68 6.03
N ASP A 211 12.51 -11.51 6.77
CA ASP A 211 13.00 -10.18 7.14
C ASP A 211 13.51 -9.44 5.89
N PRO A 212 12.88 -8.32 5.49
CA PRO A 212 13.33 -7.54 4.34
C PRO A 212 14.63 -6.77 4.65
N ARG A 213 15.11 -6.79 5.90
CA ARG A 213 16.29 -6.10 6.42
C ARG A 213 16.22 -4.58 6.20
N ILE A 214 15.02 -4.03 6.33
CA ILE A 214 14.77 -2.59 6.24
C ILE A 214 15.19 -1.96 7.57
N THR A 215 16.23 -1.12 7.53
CA THR A 215 16.82 -0.51 8.73
C THR A 215 16.11 0.76 9.19
N ASP A 216 15.39 1.45 8.30
CA ASP A 216 14.53 2.60 8.60
C ASP A 216 13.53 2.87 7.45
N CYS A 217 12.31 3.26 7.79
CA CYS A 217 11.30 3.66 6.78
C CYS A 217 11.72 4.94 6.02
N VAL A 218 12.54 5.79 6.66
CA VAL A 218 13.10 7.01 6.08
C VAL A 218 14.19 6.70 5.04
N GLY A 219 14.99 5.63 5.25
CA GLY A 219 15.94 5.14 4.25
C GLY A 219 15.27 4.65 2.98
N TYR A 220 14.02 4.18 3.06
CA TYR A 220 13.20 3.82 1.90
C TYR A 220 12.85 5.05 1.03
N MET A 221 12.68 6.24 1.61
CA MET A 221 12.50 7.47 0.82
C MET A 221 13.77 7.90 0.08
N VAL A 222 14.94 7.67 0.67
CA VAL A 222 16.25 7.89 0.03
C VAL A 222 16.45 6.91 -1.13
N ILE A 223 15.96 5.66 -1.00
CA ILE A 223 15.91 4.64 -2.07
C ILE A 223 15.00 5.07 -3.24
N LEU A 224 13.94 5.85 -2.98
CA LEU A 224 13.03 6.39 -4.01
C LEU A 224 13.45 7.77 -4.58
N GLY A 225 14.67 8.25 -4.27
CA GLY A 225 15.21 9.49 -4.81
C GLY A 225 14.72 10.78 -4.13
N LYS A 226 14.13 10.68 -2.93
CA LYS A 226 13.79 11.85 -2.10
C LYS A 226 14.82 12.02 -0.98
N GLU A 227 15.50 13.17 -0.93
CA GLU A 227 16.04 13.61 0.36
C GLU A 227 14.87 13.87 1.30
N PRO A 228 14.90 13.40 2.56
CA PRO A 228 13.85 13.72 3.52
C PRO A 228 13.73 15.24 3.64
N CYS A 229 12.51 15.75 3.59
CA CYS A 229 12.23 17.17 3.72
C CYS A 229 12.86 17.66 5.03
N ARG A 230 13.92 18.48 4.93
CA ARG A 230 14.54 19.09 6.09
C ARG A 230 13.51 20.03 6.68
N ARG A 231 12.91 19.64 7.81
CA ARG A 231 12.14 20.58 8.63
C ARG A 231 13.03 21.79 8.87
N ALA A 232 12.66 22.94 8.34
CA ALA A 232 13.29 24.20 8.70
C ALA A 232 13.14 24.33 10.22
N THR A 233 14.24 24.25 10.93
CA THR A 233 14.29 24.55 12.36
C THR A 233 14.04 26.04 12.49
N ASN A 234 12.78 26.44 12.65
CA ASN A 234 12.49 27.75 13.20
C ASN A 234 12.95 27.74 14.66
N THR A 235 14.03 28.48 14.89
CA THR A 235 14.47 28.95 16.19
C THR A 235 13.36 29.76 16.83
N ALA A 236 12.67 29.19 17.84
CA ALA A 236 12.25 29.84 19.10
C ALA A 236 10.96 29.18 19.67
N GLY A 237 11.04 28.72 20.92
CA GLY A 237 9.90 28.48 21.80
C GLY A 237 9.39 27.03 21.89
N ALA A 238 9.82 26.30 22.92
CA ALA A 238 9.23 25.02 23.32
C ALA A 238 7.86 25.23 24.03
N PRO A 239 7.02 24.18 24.19
CA PRO A 239 7.31 23.15 25.19
C PRO A 239 7.28 21.71 24.66
N ARG A 240 7.98 20.86 25.41
CA ARG A 240 8.28 19.45 25.15
C ARG A 240 7.14 18.53 25.58
N THR A 241 6.94 17.44 24.84
CA THR A 241 6.67 16.10 25.40
C THR A 241 7.31 15.01 24.53
N ASN A 242 8.50 14.58 24.97
CA ASN A 242 9.14 13.26 24.84
C ASN A 242 9.04 12.45 23.53
N CYS A 243 10.06 12.60 22.66
CA CYS A 243 10.68 11.46 21.98
C CYS A 243 12.10 11.29 22.54
N ARG A 244 12.36 10.16 23.21
CA ARG A 244 13.68 9.83 23.77
C ARG A 244 14.65 9.46 22.64
N ASN A 245 15.66 10.30 22.49
CA ASN A 245 17.06 10.03 22.15
C ASN A 245 17.39 8.79 21.29
N CYS A 246 17.81 9.05 20.05
CA CYS A 246 18.96 8.35 19.47
C CYS A 246 20.10 9.37 19.39
N SER A 247 21.08 9.25 20.28
CA SER A 247 22.23 10.15 20.41
C SER A 247 23.26 9.88 19.31
N THR A 248 23.51 10.86 18.44
CA THR A 248 24.68 10.87 17.54
C THR A 248 25.86 11.55 18.22
N THR A 249 26.69 10.76 18.90
CA THR A 249 28.08 11.12 19.16
C THR A 249 28.94 9.92 18.78
N GLY A 250 29.42 9.93 17.54
CA GLY A 250 30.29 8.89 16.99
C GLY A 250 30.76 9.29 15.60
N THR A 251 31.94 9.87 15.55
CA THR A 251 32.68 10.16 14.32
C THR A 251 32.93 8.90 13.51
N GLY A 252 32.61 8.91 12.21
CA GLY A 252 33.28 8.07 11.22
C GLY A 252 32.43 7.03 10.48
N SER A 253 32.34 7.19 9.16
CA SER A 253 32.25 6.14 8.12
C SER A 253 31.14 5.06 8.13
N SER A 254 30.37 4.87 9.20
CA SER A 254 29.37 3.80 9.33
C SER A 254 28.04 4.15 8.65
N GLY A 255 27.61 5.42 8.73
CA GLY A 255 26.36 5.88 8.12
C GLY A 255 26.35 5.86 6.59
N ALA A 256 27.50 6.07 5.95
CA ALA A 256 27.62 5.97 4.49
C ALA A 256 27.74 4.52 4.00
N ARG A 257 28.27 3.62 4.84
CA ARG A 257 28.39 2.19 4.53
C ARG A 257 27.05 1.48 4.67
N CYS A 258 26.24 1.83 5.68
CA CYS A 258 24.88 1.32 5.87
C CYS A 258 23.93 1.71 4.71
N ARG A 259 24.06 2.94 4.19
CA ARG A 259 23.28 3.46 3.04
C ARG A 259 23.51 2.72 1.72
N ARG A 260 24.71 2.16 1.49
CA ARG A 260 24.99 1.37 0.27
C ARG A 260 24.42 -0.05 0.34
N THR A 261 24.29 -0.62 1.53
CA THR A 261 23.87 -2.02 1.71
C THR A 261 22.38 -2.22 1.50
N THR A 262 21.54 -1.27 1.90
CA THR A 262 20.07 -1.38 1.80
C THR A 262 19.57 -1.19 0.36
N VAL A 263 20.18 -0.26 -0.40
CA VAL A 263 19.91 -0.06 -1.85
C VAL A 263 20.29 -1.30 -2.64
N ALA A 264 21.49 -1.83 -2.41
CA ALA A 264 21.97 -3.02 -3.10
C ALA A 264 21.15 -4.27 -2.77
N LEU A 265 20.52 -4.36 -1.60
CA LEU A 265 19.69 -5.51 -1.22
C LEU A 265 18.28 -5.45 -1.84
N TYR A 266 17.65 -4.28 -1.89
CA TYR A 266 16.37 -4.10 -2.59
C TYR A 266 16.54 -4.21 -4.10
N GLU A 267 17.56 -3.56 -4.68
CA GLU A 267 17.92 -3.76 -6.08
C GLU A 267 18.30 -5.22 -6.34
N SER A 268 19.02 -5.91 -5.43
CA SER A 268 19.28 -7.35 -5.60
C SER A 268 18.03 -8.23 -5.42
N PHE A 269 17.04 -7.83 -4.62
CA PHE A 269 15.78 -8.55 -4.51
C PHE A 269 14.96 -8.38 -5.79
N LEU A 270 15.00 -7.18 -6.39
CA LEU A 270 14.37 -6.89 -7.68
C LEU A 270 15.16 -7.41 -8.90
N ASP A 271 16.49 -7.54 -8.81
CA ASP A 271 17.39 -7.94 -9.91
C ASP A 271 17.75 -9.43 -9.87
N ARG A 272 17.61 -10.14 -8.73
CA ARG A 272 17.83 -11.60 -8.65
C ARG A 272 16.90 -12.41 -9.56
N GLU A 273 15.87 -11.80 -10.14
CA GLU A 273 14.94 -12.45 -11.06
C GLU A 273 15.06 -12.00 -12.53
N LYS A 274 16.04 -11.17 -12.89
CA LYS A 274 16.39 -10.98 -14.32
C LYS A 274 17.14 -12.20 -14.92
N GLY A 275 17.22 -13.29 -14.18
CA GLY A 275 17.95 -14.51 -14.51
C GLY A 275 17.15 -15.80 -14.35
N VAL A 276 15.81 -15.75 -14.43
CA VAL A 276 14.92 -16.92 -14.60
C VAL A 276 13.97 -16.65 -15.75
#